data_AF-A0AAU0MYQ1-F1
#
_entry.id   AF-A0AAU0MYQ1-F1
#
_cell.length_a   1.000
_cell.length_b   1.000
_cell.length_c   1.000
_cell.angle_alpha   90.00
_cell.angle_beta   90.00
_cell.angle_gamma   90.00
#
_symmetry.space_group_name_H-M   'P 1'
#
loop_
_entity.id
_entity.type
_entity.pdbx_description
1 polymer ?
#
loop_
_entity_poly.entity_id
_entity_poly.type
_entity_poly.pdbx_seq_one_letter_code
_entity_poly.pdbx_strand_id
1 'polypeptide(L)'
;MFDIGFFEMLVVGTIALMVLGPERLPEAVVKTGRMIGQIKRQVRQFTVEIEREVNTKEIKEKLKQTRYEVGVDQMPTFSEFIEKDSLSHRFDSAERLQEKRG
;
A
#
# COMPACT_ATOMS: atom_id res chain seq x y z
N MET A 1 -17.44 2.75 -0.32
CA MET A 1 -18.20 1.50 -0.52
C MET A 1 -17.71 0.92 -1.84
N PHE A 2 -16.62 0.15 -1.76
CA PHE A 2 -16.07 -0.63 -2.86
C PHE A 2 -16.06 -2.07 -2.35
N ASP A 3 -17.24 -2.68 -2.23
CA ASP A 3 -17.38 -4.10 -1.92
C ASP A 3 -17.12 -4.93 -3.18
N ILE A 4 -15.94 -4.74 -3.78
CA ILE A 4 -15.53 -5.49 -4.97
C ILE A 4 -15.17 -6.90 -4.55
N GLY A 5 -16.17 -7.78 -4.63
CA GLY A 5 -16.02 -9.21 -4.42
C GLY A 5 -15.33 -9.90 -5.61
N PHE A 6 -14.89 -11.14 -5.39
CA PHE A 6 -14.28 -11.97 -6.43
C PHE A 6 -15.13 -12.08 -7.70
N PHE A 7 -16.45 -12.19 -7.54
CA PHE A 7 -17.40 -12.25 -8.66
C PHE A 7 -17.47 -10.96 -9.46
N GLU A 8 -17.41 -9.79 -8.82
CA GLU A 8 -17.42 -8.50 -9.52
C GLU A 8 -16.14 -8.32 -10.36
N MET A 9 -14.98 -8.68 -9.82
CA MET A 9 -13.72 -8.69 -10.57
C MET A 9 -13.77 -9.62 -11.79
N LEU A 10 -14.40 -10.78 -11.65
CA LEU A 10 -14.59 -11.72 -12.76
C LEU A 10 -15.45 -11.11 -13.87
N VAL A 11 -16.61 -10.54 -13.51
CA VAL A 11 -17.54 -9.93 -14.48
C VAL A 11 -16.87 -8.77 -15.21
N VAL A 12 -16.20 -7.86 -14.49
CA VAL A 12 -15.49 -6.73 -15.10
C VAL A 12 -14.34 -7.23 -15.98
N GLY A 13 -13.60 -8.24 -15.52
CA GLY A 13 -12.53 -8.87 -16.30
C GLY A 13 -13.04 -9.47 -17.61
N THR A 14 -14.16 -10.21 -17.58
CA THR A 14 -14.77 -10.77 -18.78
C THR A 14 -15.23 -9.69 -19.75
N ILE A 15 -15.88 -8.62 -19.27
CA ILE A 15 -16.30 -7.50 -20.11
C ILE A 15 -15.08 -6.81 -20.73
N ALA A 16 -14.03 -6.57 -19.93
CA ALA A 16 -12.80 -5.96 -20.42
C ALA A 16 -12.13 -6.82 -21.52
N LEU A 17 -12.11 -8.14 -21.35
CA LEU A 17 -11.61 -9.08 -22.37
C LEU A 17 -12.49 -9.07 -23.62
N MET A 18 -13.81 -8.93 -23.50
CA MET A 18 -14.72 -8.86 -24.65
C MET A 18 -14.55 -7.56 -25.46
N VAL A 19 -14.39 -6.42 -24.77
CA VAL A 19 -14.27 -5.10 -25.41
C VAL A 19 -12.88 -4.88 -26.00
N LEU A 20 -11.83 -5.16 -25.21
CA LEU A 20 -10.45 -4.92 -25.61
C LEU A 20 -9.87 -6.08 -26.43
N GLY A 21 -10.36 -7.30 -26.17
CA GLY A 21 -9.82 -8.55 -26.71
C GLY A 21 -8.79 -9.18 -25.76
N PRO A 22 -8.81 -10.52 -25.58
CA PRO A 22 -7.90 -11.22 -24.66
C PRO A 22 -6.43 -11.12 -25.08
N GLU A 23 -6.16 -10.96 -26.37
CA GLU A 23 -4.79 -10.82 -26.89
C GLU A 23 -4.23 -9.41 -26.71
N ARG A 24 -5.09 -8.39 -26.64
CA ARG A 24 -4.70 -6.97 -26.63
C ARG A 24 -4.63 -6.38 -25.23
N LEU A 25 -5.39 -6.92 -24.28
CA LEU A 25 -5.32 -6.56 -22.86
C LEU A 25 -3.90 -6.67 -22.28
N PRO A 26 -3.17 -7.81 -22.41
CA PRO A 26 -1.82 -7.91 -21.88
C PRO A 26 -0.86 -6.91 -22.54
N GLU A 27 -1.01 -6.66 -23.84
CA GLU A 27 -0.18 -5.70 -24.56
C GLU A 27 -0.41 -4.26 -24.06
N ALA A 28 -1.66 -3.88 -23.80
CA ALA A 28 -2.03 -2.57 -23.26
C ALA A 28 -1.49 -2.36 -21.84
N VAL A 29 -1.59 -3.38 -20.97
CA VAL A 29 -1.04 -3.35 -19.61
C VAL A 29 0.48 -3.19 -19.66
N VAL A 30 1.17 -3.94 -20.52
CA VAL A 30 2.63 -3.85 -20.66
C VAL A 30 3.06 -2.47 -21.16
N LYS A 31 2.40 -1.92 -22.19
CA LYS A 31 2.71 -0.58 -22.73
C LYS A 31 2.52 0.50 -21.66
N THR A 32 1.38 0.49 -20.99
CA THR A 32 1.06 1.46 -19.93
C THR A 32 1.98 1.29 -18.72
N GLY A 33 2.25 0.05 -18.32
CA GLY A 33 3.14 -0.28 -17.22
C GLY A 33 4.58 0.16 -17.46
N ARG A 34 5.10 0.00 -18.69
CA ARG A 34 6.42 0.53 -19.07
C ARG A 34 6.47 2.05 -18.97
N MET A 35 5.43 2.75 -19.45
CA MET A 35 5.35 4.21 -19.40
C MET A 35 5.33 4.72 -17.94
N ILE A 36 4.49 4.14 -17.09
CA ILE A 36 4.42 4.47 -15.66
C ILE A 36 5.75 4.15 -14.96
N GLY A 37 6.37 3.00 -15.28
CA GLY A 37 7.65 2.60 -14.73
C GLY A 37 8.78 3.57 -15.06
N GLN A 38 8.80 4.08 -16.30
CA GLN A 38 9.74 5.11 -16.74
C GLN A 38 9.54 6.43 -15.98
N ILE A 39 8.30 6.88 -15.83
CA ILE A 39 7.97 8.12 -15.09
C ILE A 39 8.38 7.96 -13.62
N LYS A 40 8.03 6.85 -12.98
CA LYS A 40 8.40 6.56 -11.59
C LYS A 40 9.91 6.59 -11.38
N ARG A 41 10.68 6.06 -12.34
CA ARG A 41 12.15 6.08 -12.29
C ARG A 41 12.70 7.51 -12.38
N GLN A 42 12.14 8.34 -13.25
CA GLN A 42 12.54 9.75 -13.38
C GLN A 42 12.24 10.53 -12.09
N VAL A 43 11.03 10.39 -11.55
CA VAL A 43 10.65 11.02 -10.26
C VAL A 43 11.59 10.60 -9.13
N ARG A 44 11.95 9.31 -9.06
CA ARG A 44 12.89 8.81 -8.06
C ARG A 44 14.29 9.43 -8.18
N GLN A 45 14.77 9.66 -9.41
CA GLN A 45 16.06 10.31 -9.63
C GLN A 45 16.04 11.77 -9.15
N PHE A 46 14.98 12.53 -9.49
CA PHE A 46 14.80 13.90 -9.00
C PHE A 46 14.68 13.98 -7.48
N THR A 47 13.95 13.05 -6.85
CA THR A 47 13.88 12.99 -5.37
C THR A 47 15.26 12.77 -4.74
N VAL A 48 16.08 11.88 -5.32
CA VAL A 48 17.43 11.60 -4.81
C VAL A 48 18.38 12.79 -5.01
N GLU A 49 18.23 13.53 -6.11
CA GLU A 49 19.02 14.73 -6.38
C GLU A 49 18.65 15.88 -5.45
N ILE A 50 17.35 16.12 -5.25
CA ILE A 50 16.83 17.12 -4.30
C ILE A 50 17.21 16.79 -2.85
N GLU A 51 17.19 15.51 -2.46
CA GLU A 51 17.59 15.05 -1.12
C GLU A 51 19.10 15.24 -0.86
N ARG A 52 19.91 15.28 -1.92
CA ARG A 52 21.36 15.58 -1.81
C ARG A 52 21.65 17.07 -1.67
N GLU A 53 20.79 17.93 -2.21
CA GLU A 53 20.98 19.39 -2.21
C GLU A 53 20.26 20.09 -1.04
N VAL A 54 19.16 19.51 -0.53
CA VAL A 54 18.33 20.09 0.54
C VAL A 54 18.29 19.14 1.74
N ASN A 55 18.92 19.53 2.85
CA ASN A 55 18.91 18.79 4.12
C ASN A 55 17.45 18.61 4.61
N THR A 56 17.02 17.35 4.55
CA THR A 56 15.63 16.86 4.47
C THR A 56 14.80 17.02 5.75
N LYS A 57 14.32 18.24 6.04
CA LYS A 57 13.23 18.43 7.01
C LYS A 57 11.91 18.81 6.35
N GLU A 58 11.91 19.79 5.46
CA GLU A 58 10.66 20.31 4.88
C GLU A 58 9.99 19.37 3.87
N ILE A 59 10.76 18.66 3.04
CA ILE A 59 10.19 17.77 2.02
C ILE A 59 9.60 16.51 2.65
N LYS A 60 10.24 15.97 3.70
CA LYS A 60 9.71 14.83 4.47
C LYS A 60 8.39 15.18 5.16
N GLU A 61 8.26 16.39 5.71
CA GLU A 61 7.03 16.86 6.34
C GLU A 61 5.91 17.06 5.33
N LYS A 62 6.20 17.66 4.16
CA LYS A 62 5.20 17.80 3.09
C LYS A 62 4.77 16.46 2.50
N LEU A 63 5.69 15.51 2.30
CA LEU A 63 5.33 14.17 1.85
C LEU A 63 4.53 13.40 2.91
N LYS A 64 4.80 13.60 4.21
CA LYS A 64 3.98 13.02 5.28
C LYS A 64 2.57 13.63 5.32
N GLN A 65 2.46 14.94 5.17
CA GLN A 65 1.16 15.63 5.17
C GLN A 65 0.33 15.27 3.94
N THR A 66 0.91 15.26 2.73
CA THR A 66 0.20 14.82 1.51
C THR A 66 -0.14 13.33 1.54
N ARG A 67 0.68 12.50 2.19
CA ARG A 67 0.35 11.08 2.42
C ARG A 67 -0.89 10.91 3.31
N TYR A 68 -1.09 11.83 4.26
CA TYR A 68 -2.27 11.88 5.13
C TYR A 68 -3.53 12.28 4.35
N GLU A 69 -3.41 13.22 3.40
CA GLU A 69 -4.54 13.70 2.58
C GLU A 69 -4.95 12.73 1.46
N VAL A 70 -4.01 11.92 0.93
CA VAL A 70 -4.26 11.02 -0.21
C VAL A 70 -4.77 9.62 0.23
N GLY A 71 -5.02 9.40 1.52
CA GLY A 71 -5.69 8.17 2.01
C GLY A 71 -4.90 6.88 1.75
N VAL A 72 -3.57 6.97 1.64
CA VAL A 72 -2.67 5.83 1.38
C VAL A 72 -2.48 4.94 2.63
N ASP A 73 -2.91 5.39 3.80
CA ASP A 73 -2.89 4.63 5.07
C ASP A 73 -3.98 3.55 5.17
N GLN A 74 -4.89 3.43 4.19
CA GLN A 74 -5.92 2.37 4.20
C GLN A 74 -5.46 1.05 3.57
N MET A 75 -4.18 0.88 3.23
CA MET A 75 -3.60 -0.44 3.00
C MET A 75 -2.86 -0.89 4.27
N PRO A 76 -3.51 -1.63 5.18
CA PRO A 76 -2.80 -2.31 6.25
C PRO A 76 -1.69 -3.15 5.64
N THR A 77 -0.45 -2.87 6.04
CA THR A 77 0.68 -3.71 5.65
C THR A 77 0.40 -5.10 6.23
N PHE A 78 0.57 -6.15 5.44
CA PHE A 78 0.32 -7.54 5.83
C PHE A 78 0.99 -7.93 7.17
N SER A 79 2.05 -7.21 7.58
CA SER A 79 2.69 -7.32 8.88
C SER A 79 1.77 -7.01 10.08
N GLU A 80 0.80 -6.11 9.94
CA GLU A 80 -0.11 -5.71 11.04
C GLU A 80 -1.22 -6.74 11.28
N PHE A 81 -1.61 -7.53 10.26
CA PHE A 81 -2.53 -8.66 10.41
C PHE A 81 -1.91 -9.82 11.17
N ILE A 82 -0.60 -10.01 11.06
CA ILE A 82 0.12 -11.11 11.73
C ILE A 82 0.48 -10.74 13.18
N GLU A 83 0.67 -9.46 13.48
CA GLU A 83 1.10 -9.00 14.82
C GLU A 83 -0.05 -8.92 15.84
N LYS A 84 -1.28 -8.64 15.38
CA LYS A 84 -2.45 -8.41 16.26
C LYS A 84 -2.98 -9.66 16.97
N ASP A 85 -2.61 -10.86 16.51
CA ASP A 85 -3.11 -12.13 17.06
C ASP A 85 -2.22 -12.72 18.18
N SER A 86 -1.02 -12.17 18.43
CA SER A 86 -0.04 -12.77 19.37
C SER A 86 0.29 -11.94 20.62
N LEU A 87 -0.10 -10.66 20.67
CA LEU A 87 0.27 -9.75 21.78
C LEU A 87 -0.80 -9.59 22.87
N SER A 88 -2.05 -10.00 22.64
CA SER A 88 -3.13 -9.89 23.65
C SER A 88 -3.07 -10.98 24.73
N HIS A 89 -2.46 -12.14 24.47
CA HIS A 89 -2.42 -13.26 25.43
C HIS A 89 -1.21 -13.26 26.38
N ARG A 90 -0.21 -12.38 26.18
CA ARG A 90 0.99 -12.32 27.03
C ARG A 90 0.90 -11.30 28.17
N PHE A 91 -0.03 -10.35 28.11
CA PHE A 91 -0.20 -9.35 29.17
C PHE A 91 -1.11 -9.83 30.30
N ASP A 92 -2.13 -10.66 30.02
CA ASP A 92 -3.05 -11.18 31.06
C ASP A 92 -2.35 -12.15 32.05
N SER A 93 -1.29 -12.83 31.60
CA SER A 93 -0.53 -13.76 32.45
C SER A 93 0.42 -13.05 33.43
N ALA A 94 0.84 -11.82 33.13
CA ALA A 94 1.76 -11.07 33.98
C ALA A 94 1.05 -10.43 35.18
N GLU A 95 -0.24 -10.10 35.04
CA GLU A 95 -1.03 -9.43 36.06
C GLU A 95 -1.48 -10.40 37.16
N ARG A 96 -1.85 -11.63 36.80
CA ARG A 96 -2.28 -12.67 37.75
C ARG A 96 -1.17 -13.21 38.66
N LEU A 97 0.10 -12.93 38.33
CA LEU A 97 1.25 -13.30 39.17
C LEU A 97 1.62 -12.22 40.20
N GLN A 98 1.16 -10.97 40.00
CA GLN A 98 1.35 -9.89 40.98
C GLN A 98 0.25 -9.88 42.05
N GLU A 99 -0.96 -10.35 41.73
CA GLU A 99 -2.09 -10.37 42.68
C GLU A 99 -1.95 -11.46 43.76
N LYS A 100 -1.19 -12.55 43.50
CA LYS A 100 -1.03 -13.67 44.45
C LYS A 100 0.09 -13.47 45.49
N ARG A 101 0.64 -12.25 45.58
CA ARG A 101 1.70 -11.88 46.53
C ARG A 101 1.37 -10.66 47.38
N GLY A 102 0.08 -10.36 47.53
CA GLY A 102 -0.49 -9.43 48.52
C GLY A 102 -1.23 -10.18 49.61
#